data_AF-A0AAD9P3C9-F1
#
_entry.id   AF-A0AAD9P3C9-F1
#
_cell.length_a   1.000
_cell.length_b   1.000
_cell.length_c   1.000
_cell.angle_alpha   90.00
_cell.angle_beta   90.00
_cell.angle_gamma   90.00
#
_symmetry.space_group_name_H-M   'P 1'
#
loop_
_entity.id
_entity.type
_entity.pdbx_description
1 polymer ?
#
loop_
_entity_poly.entity_id
_entity_poly.type
_entity_poly.pdbx_seq_one_letter_code
_entity_poly.pdbx_strand_id
1 'polypeptide(L)'
;MVTRLVFIVQLWAIALANRNDLGVFWQITDIHYDANYSLTSLQYMCHKDTGWVRANRSHGIYGDYLCDSPWALVSSAINVMKQIQPEPDFILWTGDSTPHVPTKELSPSKVFMLIGNVTQELLRVFPDTPIYPSLGNHDTHPQDQVPVGPASYYDEILGYSGWHQMLDDSSVKTFKQGQSSSDMNVYL
;
A
#
# COMPACT_ATOMS: atom_id res chain seq x y z
N MET A 1 -34.02 -69.33 -12.72
CA MET A 1 -32.74 -68.83 -12.18
C MET A 1 -32.37 -67.59 -13.00
N VAL A 2 -32.68 -66.39 -12.50
CA VAL A 2 -32.51 -65.14 -13.26
C VAL A 2 -31.29 -64.41 -12.70
N THR A 3 -30.24 -64.33 -13.51
CA THR A 3 -28.97 -63.69 -13.19
C THR A 3 -29.17 -62.18 -13.17
N ARG A 4 -28.96 -61.54 -12.01
CA ARG A 4 -28.92 -60.08 -11.89
C ARG A 4 -27.57 -59.58 -12.38
N LEU A 5 -27.54 -58.80 -13.46
CA LEU A 5 -26.38 -57.98 -13.81
C LEU A 5 -26.27 -56.82 -12.80
N VAL A 6 -25.16 -56.77 -12.08
CA VAL A 6 -24.77 -55.59 -11.27
C VAL A 6 -23.80 -54.78 -12.11
N PHE A 7 -24.21 -53.60 -12.56
CA PHE A 7 -23.31 -52.62 -13.16
C PHE A 7 -22.64 -51.83 -12.04
N ILE A 8 -21.35 -52.12 -11.79
CA ILE A 8 -20.52 -51.29 -10.92
C ILE A 8 -19.98 -50.15 -11.79
N VAL A 9 -20.55 -48.96 -11.66
CA VAL A 9 -19.97 -47.74 -12.21
C VAL A 9 -18.83 -47.33 -11.27
N GLN A 10 -17.61 -47.76 -11.58
CA GLN A 10 -16.42 -47.20 -10.95
C GLN A 10 -16.22 -45.78 -11.49
N LEU A 11 -16.69 -44.80 -10.74
CA LEU A 11 -16.31 -43.41 -10.91
C LEU A 11 -14.84 -43.28 -10.51
N TRP A 12 -13.95 -43.42 -11.48
CA TRP A 12 -12.60 -42.90 -11.38
C TRP A 12 -12.73 -41.37 -11.36
N ALA A 13 -12.80 -40.80 -10.16
CA ALA A 13 -12.49 -39.39 -9.97
C ALA A 13 -11.02 -39.23 -10.36
N ILE A 14 -10.78 -38.94 -11.63
CA ILE A 14 -9.55 -38.26 -12.03
C ILE A 14 -9.64 -36.95 -11.27
N ALA A 15 -8.91 -36.86 -10.16
CA ALA A 15 -8.61 -35.60 -9.52
C ALA A 15 -7.79 -34.82 -10.55
N LEU A 16 -8.50 -34.12 -11.44
CA LEU A 16 -7.95 -32.96 -12.11
C LEU A 16 -7.59 -32.05 -10.95
N ALA A 17 -6.31 -32.03 -10.57
CA ALA A 17 -5.79 -30.96 -9.73
C ALA A 17 -6.23 -29.67 -10.41
N ASN A 18 -7.21 -29.01 -9.80
CA ASN A 18 -7.80 -27.83 -10.36
C ASN A 18 -6.67 -26.81 -10.40
N ARG A 19 -6.37 -26.21 -11.56
CA ARG A 19 -5.38 -25.11 -11.62
C ARG A 19 -5.82 -23.88 -10.79
N ASN A 20 -6.97 -23.96 -10.11
CA ASN A 20 -7.60 -22.91 -9.31
C ASN A 20 -7.14 -22.87 -7.83
N ASP A 21 -6.17 -23.68 -7.40
CA ASP A 21 -5.66 -23.68 -6.01
C ASP A 21 -4.34 -22.92 -5.81
N LEU A 22 -3.92 -22.11 -6.79
CA LEU A 22 -2.73 -21.27 -6.62
C LEU A 22 -3.15 -19.91 -6.07
N GLY A 23 -2.84 -19.68 -4.79
CA GLY A 23 -3.00 -18.37 -4.17
C GLY A 23 -2.08 -17.32 -4.80
N VAL A 24 -2.57 -16.10 -4.91
CA VAL A 24 -1.85 -14.97 -5.51
C VAL A 24 -2.07 -13.73 -4.66
N PHE A 25 -1.00 -12.99 -4.41
CA PHE A 25 -1.05 -11.72 -3.70
C PHE A 25 -0.23 -10.67 -4.44
N TRP A 26 -0.55 -9.41 -4.21
CA TRP A 26 0.32 -8.29 -4.58
C TRP A 26 1.26 -7.95 -3.44
N GLN A 27 2.49 -7.58 -3.77
CA GLN A 27 3.37 -6.86 -2.87
C GLN A 27 3.70 -5.50 -3.48
N ILE A 28 3.48 -4.44 -2.73
CA ILE A 28 3.84 -3.05 -3.09
C ILE A 28 4.62 -2.41 -1.95
N THR A 29 5.48 -1.46 -2.27
CA THR A 29 6.41 -0.85 -1.31
C THR A 29 6.92 0.48 -1.87
N ASP A 30 7.49 1.32 -1.01
CA ASP A 30 8.29 2.50 -1.38
C ASP A 30 7.56 3.40 -2.39
N ILE A 31 6.28 3.67 -2.11
CA ILE A 31 5.42 4.48 -2.98
C ILE A 31 5.94 5.91 -3.08
N HIS A 32 6.45 6.45 -1.96
CA HIS A 32 6.96 7.81 -1.81
C HIS A 32 6.11 8.82 -2.58
N TYR A 33 4.86 8.99 -2.15
CA TYR A 33 3.95 9.93 -2.78
C TYR A 33 4.36 11.38 -2.50
N ASP A 34 4.78 12.07 -3.56
CA ASP A 34 5.11 13.48 -3.53
C ASP A 34 3.92 14.37 -3.94
N ALA A 35 3.24 14.92 -2.94
CA ALA A 35 2.13 15.85 -3.14
C ALA A 35 2.54 17.21 -3.71
N ASN A 36 3.83 17.54 -3.75
CA ASN A 36 4.37 18.80 -4.24
C ASN A 36 5.05 18.68 -5.62
N TYR A 37 5.00 17.49 -6.23
CA TYR A 37 5.57 17.23 -7.55
C TYR A 37 5.08 18.25 -8.60
N SER A 38 6.02 18.78 -9.37
CA SER A 38 5.75 19.78 -10.40
C SER A 38 6.28 19.39 -11.77
N LEU A 39 5.42 19.49 -12.78
CA LEU A 39 5.78 19.29 -14.19
C LEU A 39 6.78 20.32 -14.71
N THR A 40 6.84 21.50 -14.09
CA THR A 40 7.58 22.65 -14.63
C THR A 40 8.70 23.12 -13.73
N SER A 41 9.05 22.38 -12.67
CA SER A 41 10.23 22.72 -11.86
C SER A 41 11.47 22.05 -12.43
N LEU A 42 12.66 22.56 -12.10
CA LEU A 42 13.94 21.88 -12.31
C LEU A 42 14.79 21.87 -11.04
N GLN A 43 14.16 22.14 -9.89
CA GLN A 43 14.82 22.20 -8.59
C GLN A 43 14.77 20.84 -7.88
N TYR A 44 15.51 20.74 -6.77
CA TYR A 44 15.56 19.58 -5.88
C TYR A 44 14.17 18.98 -5.63
N MET A 45 14.05 17.65 -5.75
CA MET A 45 12.80 16.87 -5.63
C MET A 45 11.67 17.29 -6.56
N CYS A 46 11.95 18.10 -7.59
CA CYS A 46 10.97 18.49 -8.59
C CYS A 46 9.79 19.31 -8.03
N HIS A 47 10.00 19.99 -6.91
CA HIS A 47 9.03 20.89 -6.27
C HIS A 47 9.07 22.26 -6.90
N LYS A 48 7.92 22.95 -6.98
CA LYS A 48 7.86 24.31 -7.54
C LYS A 48 8.76 25.27 -6.76
N ASP A 49 9.49 26.09 -7.52
CA ASP A 49 10.09 27.29 -6.99
C ASP A 49 9.00 28.36 -6.73
N THR A 50 9.22 29.20 -5.73
CA THR A 50 8.50 30.49 -5.57
C THR A 50 9.00 31.54 -6.57
N GLY A 51 10.11 31.28 -7.24
CA GLY A 51 10.70 32.10 -8.30
C GLY A 51 10.10 31.86 -9.69
N TRP A 52 10.07 32.93 -10.49
CA TRP A 52 9.64 32.95 -11.89
C TRP A 52 10.67 32.29 -12.82
N VAL A 53 11.03 31.03 -12.60
CA VAL A 53 11.89 30.29 -13.53
C VAL A 53 11.02 29.69 -14.63
N ARG A 54 11.14 30.22 -15.85
CA ARG A 54 10.60 29.56 -17.05
C ARG A 54 11.42 28.30 -17.30
N ALA A 55 10.96 27.15 -16.84
CA ALA A 55 11.61 25.88 -17.15
C ALA A 55 11.47 25.58 -18.65
N ASN A 56 12.61 25.38 -19.31
CA ASN A 56 12.70 24.96 -20.71
C ASN A 56 12.66 23.43 -20.87
N ARG A 57 12.42 22.71 -19.76
CA ARG A 57 12.31 21.26 -19.66
C ARG A 57 11.13 20.95 -18.74
N SER A 58 10.24 20.09 -19.20
CA SER A 58 9.07 19.61 -18.44
C SER A 58 9.37 18.21 -17.95
N HIS A 59 9.12 17.94 -16.66
CA HIS A 59 9.08 16.57 -16.18
C HIS A 59 7.87 15.83 -16.77
N GLY A 60 7.94 14.50 -16.77
CA GLY A 60 6.86 13.64 -17.25
C GLY A 60 5.66 13.66 -16.30
N ILE A 61 4.45 13.44 -16.82
CA ILE A 61 3.26 13.36 -15.98
C ILE A 61 3.30 12.20 -14.97
N TYR A 62 4.11 11.17 -15.25
CA TYR A 62 4.30 10.00 -14.41
C TYR A 62 5.61 10.03 -13.62
N GLY A 63 6.34 11.15 -13.60
CA GLY A 63 7.56 11.27 -12.82
C GLY A 63 8.77 11.68 -13.66
N ASP A 64 9.88 11.84 -12.93
CA ASP A 64 11.25 11.94 -13.45
C ASP A 64 12.14 11.19 -12.47
N TYR A 65 13.25 10.61 -12.95
CA TYR A 65 14.12 9.75 -12.15
C TYR A 65 14.79 10.44 -10.95
N LEU A 66 14.75 11.77 -10.89
CA LEU A 66 15.31 12.57 -9.80
C LEU A 66 14.26 13.02 -8.77
N CYS A 67 13.03 12.53 -8.88
CA CYS A 67 11.92 12.89 -7.98
C CYS A 67 11.28 11.64 -7.38
N ASP A 68 10.53 11.85 -6.30
CA ASP A 68 9.56 10.91 -5.80
C ASP A 68 8.27 10.90 -6.64
N SER A 69 7.38 9.96 -6.34
CA SER A 69 6.25 9.61 -7.20
C SER A 69 5.16 10.67 -7.21
N PRO A 70 4.79 11.25 -8.39
CA PRO A 70 3.56 12.03 -8.49
C PRO A 70 2.33 11.14 -8.30
N TRP A 71 1.21 11.75 -7.88
CA TRP A 71 -0.07 11.03 -7.73
C TRP A 71 -0.48 10.25 -8.99
N ALA A 72 -0.19 10.79 -10.18
CA ALA A 72 -0.50 10.13 -11.45
C ALA A 72 0.23 8.77 -11.60
N LEU A 73 1.47 8.64 -11.11
CA LEU A 73 2.19 7.36 -11.10
C LEU A 73 1.56 6.41 -10.08
N VAL A 74 1.34 6.89 -8.85
CA VAL A 74 0.75 6.09 -7.75
C VAL A 74 -0.60 5.50 -8.16
N SER A 75 -1.53 6.35 -8.61
CA SER A 75 -2.85 5.91 -9.06
C SER A 75 -2.77 5.02 -10.30
N SER A 76 -1.87 5.29 -11.25
CA SER A 76 -1.70 4.43 -12.42
C SER A 76 -1.23 3.03 -12.03
N ALA A 77 -0.25 2.92 -11.13
CA ALA A 77 0.27 1.63 -10.67
C ALA A 77 -0.82 0.80 -9.99
N ILE A 78 -1.57 1.40 -9.06
CA ILE A 78 -2.67 0.72 -8.35
C ILE A 78 -3.78 0.29 -9.33
N ASN A 79 -4.15 1.13 -10.30
CA ASN A 79 -5.14 0.76 -11.31
C ASN A 79 -4.65 -0.38 -12.23
N VAL A 80 -3.35 -0.42 -12.57
CA VAL A 80 -2.77 -1.51 -13.37
C VAL A 80 -2.73 -2.82 -12.60
N MET A 81 -2.45 -2.80 -11.29
CA MET A 81 -2.56 -4.00 -10.44
C MET A 81 -3.95 -4.65 -10.59
N LYS A 82 -5.01 -3.85 -10.54
CA LYS A 82 -6.40 -4.33 -10.71
C LYS A 82 -6.65 -4.91 -12.09
N GLN A 83 -6.02 -4.36 -13.14
CA GLN A 83 -6.15 -4.88 -14.50
C GLN A 83 -5.43 -6.22 -14.69
N ILE A 84 -4.29 -6.43 -14.02
CA ILE A 84 -3.48 -7.65 -14.14
C ILE A 84 -4.05 -8.78 -13.29
N GLN A 85 -4.30 -8.51 -12.00
CA GLN A 85 -4.89 -9.45 -11.06
C GLN A 85 -5.96 -8.71 -10.24
N PRO A 86 -7.24 -8.79 -10.66
CA PRO A 86 -8.33 -8.07 -10.02
C PRO A 86 -8.74 -8.64 -8.67
N GLU A 87 -8.51 -9.94 -8.44
CA GLU A 87 -8.97 -10.67 -7.25
C GLU A 87 -7.79 -11.43 -6.61
N PRO A 88 -6.76 -10.73 -6.11
CA PRO A 88 -5.73 -11.36 -5.30
C PRO A 88 -6.29 -11.73 -3.92
N ASP A 89 -5.70 -12.73 -3.28
CA ASP A 89 -6.09 -13.16 -1.93
C ASP A 89 -5.88 -12.04 -0.90
N PHE A 90 -4.83 -11.24 -1.09
CA PHE A 90 -4.52 -10.06 -0.29
C PHE A 90 -3.50 -9.15 -0.99
N ILE A 91 -3.27 -7.96 -0.41
CA ILE A 91 -2.21 -7.03 -0.79
C ILE A 91 -1.30 -6.83 0.42
N LEU A 92 -0.01 -7.07 0.25
CA LEU A 92 1.02 -6.70 1.21
C LEU A 92 1.60 -5.33 0.81
N TRP A 93 1.49 -4.34 1.69
CA TRP A 93 2.04 -3.01 1.47
C TRP A 93 3.11 -2.71 2.51
N THR A 94 4.38 -2.73 2.11
CA THR A 94 5.51 -2.65 3.06
C THR A 94 6.00 -1.24 3.38
N GLY A 95 5.11 -0.23 3.31
CA GLY A 95 5.39 1.12 3.79
C GLY A 95 6.11 2.05 2.80
N ASP A 96 6.75 3.07 3.37
CA ASP A 96 7.46 4.17 2.72
C ASP A 96 6.56 4.97 1.74
N SER A 97 5.57 5.63 2.33
CA SER A 97 4.51 6.34 1.63
C SER A 97 4.83 7.80 1.38
N THR A 98 5.71 8.41 2.18
CA THR A 98 5.96 9.86 2.19
C THR A 98 7.26 10.22 1.45
N PRO A 99 7.40 11.44 0.92
CA PRO A 99 8.54 11.78 0.07
C PRO A 99 9.81 12.07 0.87
N HIS A 100 10.96 11.96 0.21
CA HIS A 100 12.30 12.32 0.64
C HIS A 100 12.50 13.85 0.67
N VAL A 101 11.88 14.49 1.64
CA VAL A 101 12.03 15.94 1.88
C VAL A 101 12.71 16.21 3.21
N PRO A 102 13.36 17.38 3.39
CA PRO A 102 13.88 17.79 4.68
C PRO A 102 12.81 17.67 5.78
N THR A 103 13.15 17.13 6.95
CA THR A 103 12.21 16.88 8.06
C THR A 103 11.30 18.06 8.37
N LYS A 104 11.85 19.29 8.32
CA LYS A 104 11.12 20.54 8.57
C LYS A 104 9.97 20.84 7.60
N GLU A 105 9.94 20.18 6.44
CA GLU A 105 8.90 20.34 5.42
C GLU A 105 7.72 19.39 5.62
N LEU A 106 7.86 18.41 6.52
CA LEU A 106 6.78 17.54 6.98
C LEU A 106 6.36 17.88 8.41
N SER A 107 5.19 17.38 8.76
CA SER A 107 4.65 17.31 10.11
C SER A 107 4.02 15.92 10.32
N PRO A 108 3.76 15.48 11.56
CA PRO A 108 3.06 14.21 11.79
C PRO A 108 1.74 14.15 11.03
N SER A 109 0.95 15.23 11.07
CA SER A 109 -0.32 15.32 10.34
C SER A 109 -0.17 15.18 8.83
N LYS A 110 0.90 15.76 8.24
CA LYS A 110 1.16 15.64 6.81
C LYS A 110 1.58 14.22 6.43
N VAL A 111 2.41 13.57 7.25
CA VAL A 111 2.78 12.15 7.09
C VAL A 111 1.52 11.29 7.10
N PHE A 112 0.67 11.42 8.13
CA PHE A 112 -0.54 10.61 8.25
C PHE A 112 -1.52 10.83 7.10
N MET A 113 -1.66 12.07 6.62
CA MET A 113 -2.47 12.36 5.45
C MET A 113 -1.94 11.67 4.20
N LEU A 114 -0.62 11.71 3.93
CA LEU A 114 -0.03 11.07 2.75
C LEU A 114 -0.22 9.55 2.75
N ILE A 115 -0.03 8.91 3.91
CA ILE A 115 -0.35 7.49 4.10
C ILE A 115 -1.85 7.26 3.85
N GLY A 116 -2.71 8.12 4.41
CA GLY A 116 -4.16 8.05 4.20
C GLY A 116 -4.61 8.23 2.75
N ASN A 117 -3.91 9.03 1.95
CA ASN A 117 -4.16 9.16 0.52
C ASN A 117 -3.94 7.82 -0.20
N VAL A 118 -2.82 7.15 0.08
CA VAL A 118 -2.50 5.84 -0.49
C VAL A 118 -3.51 4.79 -0.01
N THR A 119 -3.80 4.73 1.29
CA THR A 119 -4.82 3.83 1.86
C THR A 119 -6.15 3.98 1.13
N GLN A 120 -6.64 5.21 0.95
CA GLN A 120 -7.92 5.46 0.30
C GLN A 120 -7.93 5.02 -1.15
N GLU A 121 -6.84 5.20 -1.90
CA GLU A 121 -6.75 4.75 -3.29
C GLU A 121 -6.74 3.23 -3.39
N LEU A 122 -6.02 2.54 -2.50
CA LEU A 122 -6.03 1.07 -2.43
C LEU A 122 -7.43 0.55 -2.10
N LEU A 123 -8.09 1.09 -1.07
CA LEU A 123 -9.46 0.72 -0.69
C LEU A 123 -10.48 1.03 -1.79
N ARG A 124 -10.28 2.11 -2.55
CA ARG A 124 -11.15 2.48 -3.68
C ARG A 124 -11.03 1.47 -4.83
N VAL A 125 -9.82 1.00 -5.13
CA VAL A 125 -9.55 0.09 -6.25
C VAL A 125 -9.79 -1.37 -5.88
N PHE A 126 -9.52 -1.74 -4.63
CA PHE A 126 -9.64 -3.08 -4.07
C PHE A 126 -10.55 -3.11 -2.82
N PRO A 127 -11.86 -2.83 -2.97
CA PRO A 127 -12.77 -2.68 -1.82
C PRO A 127 -13.00 -3.98 -1.04
N ASP A 128 -12.84 -5.14 -1.68
CA ASP A 128 -13.14 -6.45 -1.09
C ASP A 128 -11.87 -7.27 -0.79
N THR A 129 -10.68 -6.69 -0.99
CA THR A 129 -9.39 -7.38 -0.81
C THR A 129 -8.76 -6.98 0.52
N PRO A 130 -8.34 -7.95 1.37
CA PRO A 130 -7.55 -7.65 2.55
C PRO A 130 -6.23 -6.94 2.21
N ILE A 131 -5.92 -5.87 2.93
CA ILE A 131 -4.67 -5.10 2.76
C ILE A 131 -3.92 -5.14 4.08
N TYR A 132 -2.67 -5.58 4.02
CA TYR A 132 -1.78 -5.70 5.17
C TYR A 132 -0.64 -4.69 5.05
N PRO A 133 -0.76 -3.53 5.72
CA PRO A 133 0.27 -2.52 5.68
C PRO A 133 1.37 -2.75 6.73
N SER A 134 2.57 -2.26 6.46
CA SER A 134 3.60 -1.98 7.46
C SER A 134 4.02 -0.51 7.39
N LEU A 135 4.57 0.01 8.48
CA LEU A 135 5.23 1.31 8.43
C LEU A 135 6.62 1.15 7.85
N GLY A 136 7.00 2.06 6.95
CA GLY A 136 8.39 2.26 6.56
C GLY A 136 9.06 3.33 7.43
N ASN A 137 10.37 3.51 7.28
CA ASN A 137 11.12 4.49 8.06
C ASN A 137 10.71 5.94 7.72
N HIS A 138 10.24 6.19 6.49
CA HIS A 138 9.68 7.47 6.06
C HIS A 138 8.21 7.68 6.47
N ASP A 139 7.52 6.67 6.99
CA ASP A 139 6.15 6.81 7.50
C ASP A 139 6.12 7.36 8.94
N THR A 140 7.24 7.89 9.41
CA THR A 140 7.39 8.51 10.74
C THR A 140 7.74 10.00 10.67
N HIS A 141 7.44 10.73 11.75
CA HIS A 141 7.91 12.10 11.90
C HIS A 141 8.46 12.38 13.32
N PRO A 142 9.73 12.78 13.46
CA PRO A 142 10.76 12.86 12.40
C PRO A 142 10.97 11.52 11.68
N GLN A 143 11.50 11.55 10.45
CA GLN A 143 11.79 10.31 9.71
C GLN A 143 12.80 9.46 10.49
N ASP A 144 12.74 8.13 10.32
CA ASP A 144 13.56 7.14 11.01
C ASP A 144 13.36 7.06 12.53
N GLN A 145 12.42 7.81 13.11
CA GLN A 145 12.19 7.90 14.54
C GLN A 145 10.85 7.25 14.93
N VAL A 146 10.79 5.92 14.81
CA VAL A 146 9.63 5.13 15.26
C VAL A 146 9.51 5.24 16.80
N PRO A 147 8.37 5.72 17.33
CA PRO A 147 8.18 5.81 18.78
C PRO A 147 8.19 4.42 19.45
N VAL A 148 8.93 4.28 20.55
CA VAL A 148 8.99 3.03 21.32
C VAL A 148 7.85 2.98 22.34
N GLY A 149 7.03 1.93 22.28
CA GLY A 149 5.92 1.68 23.21
C GLY A 149 4.62 2.41 22.85
N PRO A 150 3.57 2.29 23.69
CA PRO A 150 2.30 2.95 23.43
C PRO A 150 2.49 4.47 23.42
N ALA A 151 2.24 5.07 22.26
CA ALA A 151 2.34 6.51 22.02
C ALA A 151 1.05 6.98 21.33
N SER A 152 0.60 8.20 21.63
CA SER A 152 -0.55 8.82 20.91
C SER A 152 -0.35 8.80 19.40
N TYR A 153 0.91 8.76 18.96
CA TYR A 153 1.32 8.56 17.58
C TYR A 153 0.62 7.40 16.86
N TYR A 154 0.56 6.21 17.49
CA TYR A 154 -0.05 5.03 16.86
C TYR A 154 -1.57 5.13 16.80
N ASP A 155 -2.20 5.81 17.76
CA ASP A 155 -3.63 6.12 17.71
C ASP A 155 -3.93 7.13 16.59
N GLU A 156 -3.11 8.18 16.48
CA GLU A 156 -3.28 9.24 15.49
C GLU A 156 -3.08 8.69 14.08
N ILE A 157 -2.00 7.97 13.81
CA ILE A 157 -1.75 7.40 12.48
C ILE A 157 -2.89 6.48 12.06
N LEU A 158 -3.36 5.57 12.93
CA LEU A 158 -4.50 4.68 12.63
C LEU A 158 -5.76 5.46 12.23
N GLY A 159 -6.06 6.54 12.95
CA GLY A 159 -7.23 7.36 12.70
C GLY A 159 -7.13 8.16 11.40
N TYR A 160 -5.99 8.80 11.15
CA TYR A 160 -5.80 9.65 9.96
C TYR A 160 -5.50 8.86 8.69
N SER A 161 -4.76 7.75 8.79
CA SER A 161 -4.42 6.91 7.64
C SER A 161 -5.58 6.02 7.19
N GLY A 162 -6.63 5.91 8.02
CA GLY A 162 -7.78 5.08 7.75
C GLY A 162 -7.55 3.57 7.95
N TRP A 163 -6.41 3.16 8.50
CA TRP A 163 -6.05 1.74 8.69
C TRP A 163 -7.02 0.94 9.58
N HIS A 164 -7.81 1.61 10.41
CA HIS A 164 -8.94 0.98 11.10
C HIS A 164 -9.96 0.27 10.19
N GLN A 165 -9.97 0.58 8.89
CA GLN A 165 -10.83 -0.07 7.89
C GLN A 165 -10.22 -1.36 7.34
N MET A 166 -8.90 -1.52 7.46
CA MET A 166 -8.15 -2.66 6.90
C MET A 166 -7.80 -3.71 7.97
N LEU A 167 -7.77 -3.32 9.24
CA LEU A 167 -7.26 -4.12 10.34
C LEU A 167 -8.36 -4.56 11.30
N ASP A 168 -8.28 -5.80 11.78
CA ASP A 168 -9.13 -6.28 12.88
C ASP A 168 -8.74 -5.68 14.24
N ASP A 169 -9.65 -5.78 15.22
CA ASP A 169 -9.49 -5.23 16.57
C ASP A 169 -8.23 -5.73 17.29
N SER A 170 -7.86 -7.00 17.10
CA SER A 170 -6.63 -7.57 17.66
C SER A 170 -5.39 -6.90 17.10
N SER A 171 -5.35 -6.69 15.79
CA SER A 171 -4.24 -6.10 15.05
C SER A 171 -4.11 -4.62 15.38
N VAL A 172 -5.23 -3.90 15.47
CA VAL A 172 -5.29 -2.52 15.96
C VAL A 172 -4.70 -2.44 17.37
N LYS A 173 -5.07 -3.36 18.27
CA LYS A 173 -4.55 -3.38 19.65
C LYS A 173 -3.05 -3.65 19.70
N THR A 174 -2.52 -4.54 18.88
CA THR A 174 -1.09 -4.85 18.81
C THR A 174 -0.30 -3.67 18.22
N PHE A 175 -0.80 -3.09 17.13
CA PHE A 175 -0.18 -1.93 16.48
C PHE A 175 -0.02 -0.75 17.43
N LYS A 176 -1.06 -0.45 18.23
CA LYS A 176 -1.03 0.63 19.24
C LYS A 176 0.04 0.46 20.32
N GLN A 177 0.58 -0.75 20.49
CA GLN A 177 1.65 -1.01 21.47
C GLN A 177 3.04 -0.77 20.88
N GLY A 178 3.15 -0.37 19.62
CA GLY A 178 4.44 -0.30 18.93
C GLY A 178 5.05 -1.70 18.75
N GLN A 179 4.21 -2.70 18.46
CA GLN A 179 4.62 -4.07 18.21
C GLN A 179 4.15 -4.53 16.82
N SER A 180 4.95 -5.36 16.16
CA SER A 180 4.54 -6.11 14.97
C SER A 180 3.57 -7.24 15.36
N SER A 181 2.54 -7.48 14.55
CA SER A 181 1.62 -8.61 14.72
C SER A 181 2.17 -9.89 14.08
N SER A 182 1.95 -11.04 14.72
CA SER A 182 2.32 -12.37 14.19
C SER A 182 1.48 -12.82 13.00
N ASP A 183 0.31 -12.21 12.82
CA ASP A 183 -0.74 -12.72 11.94
C ASP A 183 -0.77 -12.02 10.57
N MET A 184 0.39 -11.62 10.04
CA MET A 184 0.54 -10.81 8.81
C MET A 184 -0.13 -9.43 8.82
N ASN A 185 -0.84 -9.05 9.88
CA ASN A 185 -1.76 -7.92 9.82
C ASN A 185 -1.08 -6.54 9.90
N VAL A 186 0.03 -6.40 10.63
CA VAL A 186 0.81 -5.15 10.66
C VAL A 186 2.26 -5.42 11.07
N TYR A 187 3.22 -4.89 10.33
CA TYR A 187 4.64 -4.90 10.72
C TYR A 187 5.13 -3.47 10.97
N LEU A 188 6.07 -3.34 11.91
CA LEU A 188 6.85 -2.13 12.14
C LEU A 188 8.24 -2.31 11.53
#